data_AF-L7MS67-F1
#
_entry.id   AF-L7MS67-F1
#
_cell.length_a   1.000
_cell.length_b   1.000
_cell.length_c   1.000
_cell.angle_alpha   90.00
_cell.angle_beta   90.00
_cell.angle_gamma   90.00
#
_symmetry.space_group_name_H-M   'P 1'
#
loop_
_entity.id
_entity.type
_entity.pdbx_description
1 polymer ?
#
loop_
_entity_poly.entity_id
_entity_poly.type
_entity_poly.pdbx_seq_one_letter_code
_entity_poly.pdbx_strand_id
1 'polypeptide(L)'
;AKELKKMLSKQRRAQKKAKLEEEKKHAESERQQKSQKKKRDEEEEEASGLKEELRPEKLERIENPLEEAIKFLIPLKNLVADNIDTHLLAFEIYFRKGKFLLMLQSVKRAFAISSNNPWLHECLIKFSKSVSNQSNLPDIVSQVLSQEMQRIFVNKDLESFNEDFLKRNATSLQHLLSGAKMMYFLDKSRQEKAIAVATRLDETIKDKNVKTLVKVSEALLDGSFGICNSQYEEYRMACHHLLPFTSAFLPAVNEVHSHSAALNHTSNYDVLANEM
;
A
#
# COMPACT_ATOMS: atom_id res chain seq x y z
N ALA A 1 -61.95 0.38 -50.16
CA ALA A 1 -60.47 0.41 -50.13
C ALA A 1 -59.85 1.76 -49.67
N LYS A 2 -60.43 2.94 -49.99
CA LYS A 2 -59.88 4.27 -49.65
C LYS A 2 -60.01 4.68 -48.17
N GLU A 3 -61.11 4.32 -47.52
CA GLU A 3 -61.39 4.64 -46.10
C GLU A 3 -60.46 3.89 -45.11
N LEU A 4 -60.17 2.61 -45.40
CA LEU A 4 -59.30 1.77 -44.57
C LEU A 4 -57.85 2.27 -44.52
N LYS A 5 -57.33 2.79 -45.65
CA LYS A 5 -55.99 3.41 -45.72
C LYS A 5 -55.92 4.72 -44.91
N LYS A 6 -57.02 5.48 -44.82
CA LYS A 6 -57.10 6.75 -44.09
C LYS A 6 -57.09 6.51 -42.57
N MET A 7 -57.79 5.48 -42.09
CA MET A 7 -57.74 5.05 -40.68
C MET A 7 -56.33 4.57 -40.28
N LEU A 8 -55.70 3.70 -41.08
CA LEU A 8 -54.35 3.20 -40.80
C LEU A 8 -53.30 4.33 -40.75
N SER A 9 -53.45 5.35 -41.61
CA SER A 9 -52.57 6.53 -41.58
C SER A 9 -52.79 7.39 -40.33
N LYS A 10 -54.02 7.47 -39.82
CA LYS A 10 -54.35 8.20 -38.58
C LYS A 10 -53.82 7.47 -37.35
N GLN A 11 -53.94 6.15 -37.32
CA GLN A 11 -53.42 5.30 -36.24
C GLN A 11 -51.89 5.31 -36.16
N ARG A 12 -51.20 5.26 -37.31
CA ARG A 12 -49.72 5.37 -37.36
C ARG A 12 -49.20 6.73 -36.88
N ARG A 13 -49.90 7.82 -37.19
CA ARG A 13 -49.55 9.17 -36.70
C ARG A 13 -49.75 9.29 -35.18
N ALA A 14 -50.83 8.71 -34.65
CA ALA A 14 -51.08 8.69 -33.21
C ALA A 14 -50.01 7.89 -32.45
N GLN A 15 -49.66 6.70 -32.93
CA GLN A 15 -48.62 5.87 -32.32
C GLN A 15 -47.23 6.50 -32.37
N LYS A 16 -46.87 7.16 -33.48
CA LYS A 16 -45.57 7.84 -33.60
C LYS A 16 -45.49 9.06 -32.67
N LYS A 17 -46.60 9.76 -32.43
CA LYS A 17 -46.68 10.88 -31.50
C LYS A 17 -46.58 10.42 -30.04
N ALA A 18 -47.24 9.32 -29.69
CA ALA A 18 -47.15 8.74 -28.34
C ALA A 18 -45.72 8.28 -27.98
N LYS A 19 -45.03 7.58 -28.90
CA LYS A 19 -43.65 7.13 -28.68
C LYS A 19 -42.65 8.28 -28.47
N LEU A 20 -42.78 9.36 -29.26
CA LEU A 20 -41.96 10.56 -29.12
C LEU A 20 -42.20 11.31 -27.79
N GLU A 21 -43.41 11.24 -27.26
CA GLU A 21 -43.76 11.87 -25.98
C GLU A 21 -43.26 11.03 -24.78
N GLU A 22 -43.31 9.69 -24.88
CA GLU A 22 -42.70 8.79 -23.90
C GLU A 22 -41.17 8.89 -23.87
N GLU A 23 -40.51 8.95 -25.03
CA GLU A 23 -39.05 9.13 -25.11
C GLU A 23 -38.60 10.47 -24.52
N LYS A 24 -39.37 11.55 -24.73
CA LYS A 24 -39.10 12.86 -24.13
C LYS A 24 -39.26 12.85 -22.62
N LYS A 25 -40.32 12.22 -22.10
CA LYS A 25 -40.52 12.08 -20.65
C LYS A 25 -39.43 11.24 -19.99
N HIS A 26 -38.97 10.18 -20.65
CA HIS A 26 -37.87 9.36 -20.16
C HIS A 26 -36.54 10.14 -20.14
N ALA A 27 -36.22 10.88 -21.20
CA ALA A 27 -35.02 11.70 -21.27
C ALA A 27 -35.01 12.85 -20.25
N GLU A 28 -36.16 13.45 -19.97
CA GLU A 28 -36.30 14.52 -18.98
C GLU A 28 -36.20 13.97 -17.55
N SER A 29 -36.79 12.81 -17.27
CA SER A 29 -36.65 12.08 -16.00
C SER A 29 -35.19 11.68 -15.73
N GLU A 30 -34.47 11.14 -16.74
CA GLU A 30 -33.05 10.80 -16.60
C GLU A 30 -32.17 12.04 -16.34
N ARG A 31 -32.48 13.19 -16.96
CA ARG A 31 -31.76 14.45 -16.70
C ARG A 31 -32.02 14.96 -15.30
N GLN A 32 -33.27 14.89 -14.82
CA GLN A 32 -33.63 15.28 -13.46
C GLN A 32 -32.97 14.36 -12.43
N GLN A 33 -32.94 13.04 -12.66
CA GLN A 33 -32.25 12.09 -11.78
C GLN A 33 -30.74 12.33 -11.74
N LYS A 34 -30.09 12.60 -12.89
CA LYS A 34 -28.66 12.94 -12.93
C LYS A 34 -28.35 14.27 -12.23
N SER A 35 -29.23 15.27 -12.38
CA SER A 35 -29.08 16.56 -11.68
C SER A 35 -29.31 16.44 -10.18
N GLN A 36 -30.27 15.64 -9.73
CA GLN A 36 -30.51 15.39 -8.31
C GLN A 36 -29.37 14.57 -7.68
N LYS A 37 -28.83 13.59 -8.41
CA LYS A 37 -27.65 12.84 -7.94
C LYS A 37 -26.43 13.75 -7.80
N LYS A 38 -26.16 14.60 -8.80
CA LYS A 38 -25.04 15.54 -8.74
C LYS A 38 -25.18 16.57 -7.61
N LYS A 39 -26.39 17.08 -7.35
CA LYS A 39 -26.66 17.96 -6.20
C LYS A 39 -26.49 17.27 -4.86
N ARG A 40 -26.90 16.00 -4.74
CA ARG A 40 -26.67 15.21 -3.51
C ARG A 40 -25.20 14.94 -3.27
N ASP A 41 -24.45 14.60 -4.32
CA ASP A 41 -23.01 14.36 -4.23
C ASP A 41 -22.27 15.67 -3.85
N GLU A 42 -22.69 16.83 -4.39
CA GLU A 42 -22.14 18.16 -4.04
C GLU A 42 -22.53 18.60 -2.60
N GLU A 43 -23.78 18.38 -2.17
CA GLU A 43 -24.21 18.68 -0.79
C GLU A 43 -23.56 17.75 0.25
N GLU A 44 -23.26 16.49 -0.11
CA GLU A 44 -22.55 15.54 0.76
C GLU A 44 -21.06 15.90 0.88
N GLU A 45 -20.43 16.41 -0.20
CA GLU A 45 -19.08 16.99 -0.13
C GLU A 45 -19.04 18.26 0.73
N GLU A 46 -20.01 19.18 0.58
CA GLU A 46 -20.08 20.43 1.35
C GLU A 46 -20.41 20.20 2.84
N ALA A 47 -21.29 19.24 3.14
CA ALA A 47 -21.62 18.86 4.52
C ALA A 47 -20.47 18.14 5.22
N SER A 48 -19.59 17.43 4.51
CA SER A 48 -18.36 16.87 5.09
C SER A 48 -17.36 17.95 5.54
N GLY A 49 -17.50 19.18 5.02
CA GLY A 49 -16.71 20.35 5.39
C GLY A 49 -17.09 20.96 6.76
N LEU A 50 -18.27 20.63 7.30
CA LEU A 50 -18.64 20.93 8.68
C LEU A 50 -17.90 19.99 9.62
N LYS A 51 -16.60 20.27 9.81
CA LYS A 51 -15.69 19.72 10.83
C LYS A 51 -16.32 18.55 11.59
N GLU A 52 -16.35 17.37 10.97
CA GLU A 52 -16.55 16.17 11.75
C GLU A 52 -15.43 16.20 12.78
N GLU A 53 -15.78 16.43 14.05
CA GLU A 53 -14.80 16.48 15.13
C GLU A 53 -13.92 15.25 14.99
N LEU A 54 -12.62 15.47 14.74
CA LEU A 54 -11.62 14.42 14.62
C LEU A 54 -11.47 13.76 15.99
N ARG A 55 -12.42 12.90 16.32
CA ARG A 55 -12.42 12.11 17.55
C ARG A 55 -11.51 10.92 17.34
N PRO A 56 -10.44 10.78 18.14
CA PRO A 56 -9.50 9.66 18.00
C PRO A 56 -10.21 8.30 17.97
N GLU A 57 -11.27 8.14 18.76
CA GLU A 57 -12.02 6.87 18.87
C GLU A 57 -12.77 6.51 17.58
N LYS A 58 -13.24 7.53 16.83
CA LYS A 58 -13.90 7.31 15.53
C LYS A 58 -12.90 6.96 14.44
N LEU A 59 -11.73 7.58 14.46
CA LEU A 59 -10.66 7.34 13.47
C LEU A 59 -10.01 5.97 13.67
N GLU A 60 -9.88 5.50 14.92
CA GLU A 60 -9.35 4.17 15.22
C GLU A 60 -10.29 3.04 14.74
N ARG A 61 -11.61 3.23 14.84
CA ARG A 61 -12.63 2.19 14.60
C ARG A 61 -13.40 2.40 13.30
N ILE A 62 -12.71 2.75 12.24
CA ILE A 62 -13.34 2.96 10.94
C ILE A 62 -13.74 1.63 10.31
N GLU A 63 -14.94 1.55 9.72
CA GLU A 63 -15.45 0.30 9.14
C GLU A 63 -14.64 -0.15 7.92
N ASN A 64 -14.25 0.81 7.06
CA ASN A 64 -13.63 0.55 5.77
C ASN A 64 -12.28 1.28 5.63
N PRO A 65 -11.24 0.89 6.39
CA PRO A 65 -9.96 1.61 6.42
C PRO A 65 -9.27 1.72 5.05
N LEU A 66 -9.47 0.72 4.18
CA LEU A 66 -8.91 0.73 2.83
C LEU A 66 -9.62 1.71 1.89
N GLU A 67 -10.92 1.99 2.09
CA GLU A 67 -11.61 3.03 1.30
C GLU A 67 -11.17 4.42 1.73
N GLU A 68 -10.99 4.63 3.04
CA GLU A 68 -10.44 5.88 3.56
C GLU A 68 -9.01 6.13 3.07
N ALA A 69 -8.16 5.10 3.07
CA ALA A 69 -6.81 5.19 2.50
C ALA A 69 -6.82 5.59 1.01
N ILE A 70 -7.83 5.16 0.24
CA ILE A 70 -7.96 5.54 -1.17
C ILE A 70 -8.26 7.03 -1.32
N LYS A 71 -9.03 7.64 -0.40
CA LYS A 71 -9.29 9.09 -0.43
C LYS A 71 -8.00 9.89 -0.33
N PHE A 72 -7.04 9.46 0.49
CA PHE A 72 -5.70 10.07 0.57
C PHE A 72 -4.81 9.71 -0.63
N LEU A 73 -4.98 8.52 -1.21
CA LEU A 73 -4.22 8.09 -2.37
C LEU A 73 -4.59 8.87 -3.66
N ILE A 74 -5.84 9.27 -3.82
CA ILE A 74 -6.33 9.94 -5.04
C ILE A 74 -5.57 11.24 -5.33
N PRO A 75 -5.43 12.20 -4.38
CA PRO A 75 -4.63 13.40 -4.59
C PRO A 75 -3.18 13.09 -4.96
N LEU A 76 -2.55 12.11 -4.28
CA LEU A 76 -1.18 11.70 -4.57
C LEU A 76 -1.03 11.17 -6.00
N LYS A 77 -1.96 10.33 -6.46
CA LYS A 77 -1.97 9.82 -7.84
C LYS A 77 -2.15 10.89 -8.89
N ASN A 78 -2.84 11.99 -8.57
CA ASN A 78 -3.12 13.07 -9.50
C ASN A 78 -2.01 14.12 -9.54
N LEU A 79 -1.44 14.44 -8.38
CA LEU A 79 -0.51 15.56 -8.23
C LEU A 79 0.96 15.13 -8.15
N VAL A 80 1.22 13.89 -7.72
CA VAL A 80 2.58 13.36 -7.45
C VAL A 80 2.76 11.99 -8.11
N ALA A 81 2.39 11.93 -9.39
CA ALA A 81 2.42 10.70 -10.20
C ALA A 81 3.85 10.29 -10.62
N ASP A 82 4.84 11.16 -10.46
CA ASP A 82 6.25 10.94 -10.73
C ASP A 82 7.01 10.36 -9.53
N ASN A 83 6.41 10.38 -8.33
CA ASN A 83 6.98 9.73 -7.14
C ASN A 83 6.64 8.24 -7.11
N ILE A 84 7.66 7.39 -6.97
CA ILE A 84 7.51 5.94 -6.88
C ILE A 84 6.67 5.52 -5.67
N ASP A 85 6.82 6.20 -4.53
CA ASP A 85 6.13 5.84 -3.28
C ASP A 85 4.61 5.93 -3.43
N THR A 86 4.11 6.89 -4.23
CA THR A 86 2.68 7.00 -4.57
C THR A 86 2.15 5.69 -5.16
N HIS A 87 2.91 5.08 -6.09
CA HIS A 87 2.48 3.86 -6.75
C HIS A 87 2.70 2.61 -5.90
N LEU A 88 3.73 2.60 -5.04
CA LEU A 88 3.96 1.49 -4.11
C LEU A 88 2.89 1.45 -3.01
N LEU A 89 2.49 2.62 -2.49
CA LEU A 89 1.34 2.75 -1.60
C LEU A 89 0.04 2.31 -2.28
N ALA A 90 -0.17 2.73 -3.54
CA ALA A 90 -1.32 2.28 -4.33
C ALA A 90 -1.35 0.75 -4.44
N PHE A 91 -0.20 0.13 -4.72
CA PHE A 91 -0.07 -1.31 -4.79
C PHE A 91 -0.48 -1.98 -3.48
N GLU A 92 0.05 -1.55 -2.32
CA GLU A 92 -0.26 -2.16 -1.02
C GLU A 92 -1.76 -2.09 -0.66
N ILE A 93 -2.42 -0.98 -1.01
CA ILE A 93 -3.87 -0.81 -0.83
C ILE A 93 -4.63 -1.78 -1.74
N TYR A 94 -4.31 -1.80 -3.04
CA TYR A 94 -5.01 -2.66 -4.00
C TYR A 94 -4.70 -4.14 -3.82
N PHE A 95 -3.53 -4.48 -3.29
CA PHE A 95 -3.15 -5.85 -2.89
C PHE A 95 -4.09 -6.36 -1.81
N ARG A 96 -4.30 -5.57 -0.73
CA ARG A 96 -5.25 -5.91 0.34
C ARG A 96 -6.70 -5.97 -0.13
N LYS A 97 -7.09 -5.15 -1.12
CA LYS A 97 -8.43 -5.18 -1.72
C LYS A 97 -8.62 -6.25 -2.81
N GLY A 98 -7.58 -6.98 -3.20
CA GLY A 98 -7.65 -7.99 -4.28
C GLY A 98 -7.94 -7.40 -5.67
N LYS A 99 -7.50 -6.17 -5.97
CA LYS A 99 -7.78 -5.49 -7.25
C LYS A 99 -6.62 -5.65 -8.24
N PHE A 100 -6.46 -6.85 -8.82
CA PHE A 100 -5.32 -7.25 -9.66
C PHE A 100 -4.94 -6.28 -10.79
N LEU A 101 -5.89 -5.73 -11.54
CA LEU A 101 -5.58 -4.79 -12.63
C LEU A 101 -5.04 -3.45 -12.12
N LEU A 102 -5.53 -2.99 -10.95
CA LEU A 102 -5.01 -1.78 -10.32
C LEU A 102 -3.64 -2.02 -9.69
N MET A 103 -3.39 -3.23 -9.18
CA MET A 103 -2.06 -3.66 -8.76
C MET A 103 -1.09 -3.65 -9.94
N LEU A 104 -1.47 -4.24 -11.09
CA LEU A 104 -0.68 -4.22 -12.32
C LEU A 104 -0.37 -2.78 -12.77
N GLN A 105 -1.38 -1.90 -12.78
CA GLN A 105 -1.19 -0.49 -13.12
C GLN A 105 -0.17 0.17 -12.19
N SER A 106 -0.25 -0.10 -10.89
CA SER A 106 0.63 0.48 -9.87
C SER A 106 2.07 0.02 -10.05
N VAL A 107 2.31 -1.31 -10.19
CA VAL A 107 3.68 -1.82 -10.40
C VAL A 107 4.27 -1.37 -11.74
N LYS A 108 3.47 -1.26 -12.81
CA LYS A 108 3.97 -0.76 -14.11
C LYS A 108 4.43 0.69 -14.02
N ARG A 109 3.68 1.54 -13.31
CA ARG A 109 4.06 2.94 -13.10
C ARG A 109 5.29 3.08 -12.22
N ALA A 110 5.35 2.33 -11.12
CA ALA A 110 6.53 2.28 -10.26
C ALA A 110 7.78 1.78 -11.02
N PHE A 111 7.63 0.73 -11.84
CA PHE A 111 8.70 0.17 -12.65
C PHE A 111 9.22 1.16 -13.70
N ALA A 112 8.35 1.97 -14.30
CA ALA A 112 8.74 3.01 -15.23
C ALA A 112 9.56 4.15 -14.56
N ILE A 113 9.37 4.38 -13.26
CA ILE A 113 10.09 5.41 -12.49
C ILE A 113 11.44 4.87 -12.00
N SER A 114 11.44 3.72 -11.31
CA SER A 114 12.66 3.10 -10.80
C SER A 114 12.52 1.59 -10.71
N SER A 115 12.99 0.90 -11.76
CA SER A 115 12.91 -0.56 -11.90
C SER A 115 13.79 -1.32 -10.89
N ASN A 116 14.77 -0.66 -10.28
CA ASN A 116 15.69 -1.26 -9.30
C ASN A 116 15.32 -0.91 -7.84
N ASN A 117 14.11 -0.40 -7.58
CA ASN A 117 13.71 -0.03 -6.22
C ASN A 117 13.48 -1.27 -5.33
N PRO A 118 13.98 -1.31 -4.07
CA PRO A 118 13.82 -2.45 -3.17
C PRO A 118 12.38 -2.81 -2.85
N TRP A 119 11.53 -1.82 -2.57
CA TRP A 119 10.14 -2.05 -2.22
C TRP A 119 9.32 -2.48 -3.45
N LEU A 120 9.61 -1.91 -4.63
CA LEU A 120 9.04 -2.41 -5.89
C LEU A 120 9.34 -3.89 -6.12
N HIS A 121 10.59 -4.32 -5.85
CA HIS A 121 10.98 -5.72 -6.00
C HIS A 121 10.12 -6.65 -5.15
N GLU A 122 9.86 -6.26 -3.90
CA GLU A 122 8.93 -7.00 -3.03
C GLU A 122 7.51 -7.02 -3.61
N CYS A 123 7.00 -5.89 -4.09
CA CYS A 123 5.67 -5.80 -4.69
C CYS A 123 5.53 -6.70 -5.91
N LEU A 124 6.55 -6.76 -6.78
CA LEU A 124 6.56 -7.59 -7.98
C LEU A 124 6.45 -9.08 -7.63
N ILE A 125 7.28 -9.57 -6.70
CA ILE A 125 7.26 -10.99 -6.30
C ILE A 125 5.95 -11.34 -5.59
N LYS A 126 5.48 -10.51 -4.64
CA LYS A 126 4.20 -10.70 -3.96
C LYS A 126 3.04 -10.72 -4.96
N PHE A 127 3.04 -9.81 -5.94
CA PHE A 127 2.03 -9.75 -6.98
C PHE A 127 2.01 -11.01 -7.81
N SER A 128 3.18 -11.46 -8.28
CA SER A 128 3.26 -12.65 -9.10
C SER A 128 2.78 -13.89 -8.38
N LYS A 129 3.20 -14.07 -7.12
CA LYS A 129 2.73 -15.18 -6.31
C LYS A 129 1.21 -15.13 -6.09
N SER A 130 0.67 -13.93 -5.87
CA SER A 130 -0.78 -13.72 -5.70
C SER A 130 -1.57 -14.06 -6.97
N VAL A 131 -1.08 -13.68 -8.15
CA VAL A 131 -1.71 -14.03 -9.44
C VAL A 131 -1.67 -15.54 -9.66
N SER A 132 -0.54 -16.19 -9.40
CA SER A 132 -0.42 -17.66 -9.56
C SER A 132 -1.30 -18.45 -8.60
N ASN A 133 -1.54 -17.93 -7.39
CA ASN A 133 -2.39 -18.59 -6.40
C ASN A 133 -3.90 -18.41 -6.68
N GLN A 134 -4.28 -17.45 -7.54
CA GLN A 134 -5.68 -17.13 -7.77
C GLN A 134 -6.25 -17.93 -8.95
N SER A 135 -7.13 -18.88 -8.67
CA SER A 135 -7.73 -19.77 -9.67
C SER A 135 -8.98 -19.20 -10.37
N ASN A 136 -9.61 -18.15 -9.83
CA ASN A 136 -10.94 -17.68 -10.26
C ASN A 136 -10.91 -16.32 -11.00
N LEU A 137 -9.85 -16.02 -11.75
CA LEU A 137 -9.78 -14.79 -12.56
C LEU A 137 -10.44 -15.01 -13.93
N PRO A 138 -11.20 -14.02 -14.45
CA PRO A 138 -11.69 -14.08 -15.83
C PRO A 138 -10.54 -14.27 -16.82
N ASP A 139 -10.74 -15.10 -17.86
CA ASP A 139 -9.68 -15.48 -18.82
C ASP A 139 -8.96 -14.27 -19.43
N ILE A 140 -9.72 -13.25 -19.83
CA ILE A 140 -9.17 -12.01 -20.41
C ILE A 140 -8.24 -11.30 -19.42
N VAL A 141 -8.62 -11.26 -18.13
CA VAL A 141 -7.82 -10.64 -17.08
C VAL A 141 -6.55 -11.45 -16.85
N SER A 142 -6.66 -12.78 -16.79
CA SER A 142 -5.50 -13.69 -16.64
C SER A 142 -4.51 -13.57 -17.81
N GLN A 143 -5.02 -13.45 -19.04
CA GLN A 143 -4.21 -13.24 -20.23
C GLN A 143 -3.44 -11.92 -20.16
N VAL A 144 -4.11 -10.81 -19.82
CA VAL A 144 -3.48 -9.49 -19.70
C VAL A 144 -2.41 -9.50 -18.60
N LEU A 145 -2.71 -10.08 -17.44
CA LEU A 145 -1.75 -10.19 -16.33
C LEU A 145 -0.51 -10.96 -16.76
N SER A 146 -0.70 -12.14 -17.37
CA SER A 146 0.40 -13.00 -17.80
C SER A 146 1.30 -12.31 -18.83
N GLN A 147 0.72 -11.68 -19.85
CA GLN A 147 1.46 -10.98 -20.91
C GLN A 147 2.27 -9.80 -20.36
N GLU A 148 1.66 -8.97 -19.51
CA GLU A 148 2.34 -7.79 -18.95
C GLU A 148 3.41 -8.17 -17.92
N MET A 149 3.17 -9.23 -17.14
CA MET A 149 4.16 -9.73 -16.19
C MET A 149 5.36 -10.35 -16.88
N GLN A 150 5.18 -11.11 -17.96
CA GLN A 150 6.30 -11.66 -18.74
C GLN A 150 7.28 -10.58 -19.21
N ARG A 151 6.78 -9.37 -19.54
CA ARG A 151 7.64 -8.24 -19.92
C ARG A 151 8.51 -7.73 -18.77
N ILE A 152 8.02 -7.79 -17.53
CA ILE A 152 8.74 -7.34 -16.34
C ILE A 152 9.75 -8.41 -15.87
N PHE A 153 9.32 -9.67 -15.82
CA PHE A 153 10.16 -10.79 -15.32
C PHE A 153 11.10 -11.35 -16.38
N VAL A 154 10.93 -10.99 -17.66
CA VAL A 154 11.77 -11.43 -18.79
C VAL A 154 11.89 -12.97 -18.82
N ASN A 155 10.76 -13.65 -18.66
CA ASN A 155 10.65 -15.13 -18.64
C ASN A 155 11.48 -15.84 -17.56
N LYS A 156 11.85 -15.18 -16.47
CA LYS A 156 12.49 -15.80 -15.31
C LYS A 156 11.46 -16.28 -14.30
N ASP A 157 11.78 -17.37 -13.62
CA ASP A 157 11.08 -17.76 -12.40
C ASP A 157 11.40 -16.76 -11.25
N LEU A 158 10.59 -16.79 -10.19
CA LEU A 158 10.66 -15.80 -9.12
C LEU A 158 11.94 -15.93 -8.30
N GLU A 159 12.43 -17.16 -8.14
CA GLU A 159 13.65 -17.48 -7.42
C GLU A 159 14.86 -16.91 -8.18
N SER A 160 14.99 -17.22 -9.47
CA SER A 160 16.03 -16.67 -10.35
C SER A 160 15.96 -15.14 -10.44
N PHE A 161 14.75 -14.57 -10.53
CA PHE A 161 14.55 -13.12 -10.54
C PHE A 161 15.06 -12.47 -9.24
N ASN A 162 14.77 -13.09 -8.08
CA ASN A 162 15.25 -12.60 -6.79
C ASN A 162 16.77 -12.75 -6.62
N GLU A 163 17.34 -13.86 -7.08
CA GLU A 163 18.79 -14.08 -7.02
C GLU A 163 19.57 -13.10 -7.89
N ASP A 164 19.05 -12.77 -9.07
CA ASP A 164 19.64 -11.74 -9.92
C ASP A 164 19.56 -10.35 -9.30
N PHE A 165 18.44 -10.03 -8.63
CA PHE A 165 18.28 -8.78 -7.90
C PHE A 165 19.32 -8.64 -6.77
N LEU A 166 19.54 -9.71 -6.00
CA LEU A 166 20.55 -9.75 -4.94
C LEU A 166 21.98 -9.63 -5.50
N LYS A 167 22.29 -10.32 -6.60
CA LYS A 167 23.61 -10.25 -7.26
C LYS A 167 23.91 -8.84 -7.76
N ARG A 168 22.94 -8.19 -8.43
CA ARG A 168 23.12 -6.83 -8.97
C ARG A 168 23.26 -5.77 -7.87
N ASN A 169 22.66 -6.00 -6.71
CA ASN A 169 22.61 -5.04 -5.60
C ASN A 169 23.38 -5.49 -4.36
N ALA A 170 24.44 -6.29 -4.57
CA ALA A 170 25.15 -6.99 -3.50
C ALA A 170 25.75 -6.08 -2.42
N THR A 171 25.88 -4.78 -2.65
CA THR A 171 26.47 -3.83 -1.68
C THR A 171 25.43 -2.94 -0.99
N SER A 172 24.15 -2.96 -1.36
CA SER A 172 23.16 -2.05 -0.77
C SER A 172 22.30 -2.78 0.25
N LEU A 173 22.40 -2.39 1.52
CA LEU A 173 21.70 -3.05 2.61
C LEU A 173 20.17 -3.07 2.42
N GLN A 174 19.58 -2.01 1.86
CA GLN A 174 18.14 -1.96 1.58
C GLN A 174 17.72 -2.99 0.53
N HIS A 175 18.51 -3.18 -0.52
CA HIS A 175 18.23 -4.18 -1.55
C HIS A 175 18.45 -5.59 -1.02
N LEU A 176 19.50 -5.80 -0.21
CA LEU A 176 19.72 -7.08 0.45
C LEU A 176 18.55 -7.45 1.36
N LEU A 177 18.03 -6.49 2.14
CA LEU A 177 16.86 -6.69 2.98
C LEU A 177 15.64 -7.12 2.17
N SER A 178 15.27 -6.37 1.13
CA SER A 178 14.10 -6.70 0.30
C SER A 178 14.26 -8.04 -0.43
N GLY A 179 15.44 -8.33 -0.98
CA GLY A 179 15.71 -9.62 -1.62
C GLY A 179 15.73 -10.79 -0.63
N ALA A 180 16.22 -10.58 0.59
CA ALA A 180 16.15 -11.56 1.67
C ALA A 180 14.71 -11.83 2.10
N LYS A 181 13.89 -10.79 2.31
CA LYS A 181 12.46 -10.94 2.62
C LYS A 181 11.78 -11.81 1.56
N MET A 182 12.06 -11.54 0.28
CA MET A 182 11.46 -12.30 -0.82
C MET A 182 12.03 -13.72 -0.93
N MET A 183 13.28 -13.95 -0.51
CA MET A 183 13.86 -15.30 -0.44
C MET A 183 13.08 -16.18 0.54
N TYR A 184 12.82 -15.69 1.76
CA TYR A 184 12.03 -16.42 2.74
C TYR A 184 10.55 -16.53 2.36
N PHE A 185 9.98 -15.47 1.77
CA PHE A 185 8.60 -15.48 1.28
C PHE A 185 8.35 -16.56 0.22
N LEU A 186 9.30 -16.76 -0.70
CA LEU A 186 9.22 -17.78 -1.75
C LEU A 186 9.47 -19.19 -1.21
N ASP A 187 10.47 -19.33 -0.33
CA ASP A 187 10.87 -20.60 0.26
C ASP A 187 11.24 -20.43 1.74
N LYS A 188 10.34 -20.89 2.61
CA LYS A 188 10.50 -20.80 4.07
C LYS A 188 11.70 -21.60 4.59
N SER A 189 12.17 -22.61 3.86
CA SER A 189 13.36 -23.40 4.26
C SER A 189 14.65 -22.60 4.18
N ARG A 190 14.66 -21.48 3.43
CA ARG A 190 15.83 -20.61 3.26
C ARG A 190 15.95 -19.52 4.33
N GLN A 191 15.25 -19.65 5.46
CA GLN A 191 15.19 -18.64 6.53
C GLN A 191 16.58 -18.20 7.00
N GLU A 192 17.45 -19.14 7.38
CA GLU A 192 18.80 -18.82 7.89
C GLU A 192 19.63 -18.05 6.86
N LYS A 193 19.59 -18.48 5.59
CA LYS A 193 20.27 -17.80 4.49
C LYS A 193 19.71 -16.41 4.24
N ALA A 194 18.39 -16.24 4.32
CA ALA A 194 17.74 -14.94 4.15
C ALA A 194 18.16 -13.97 5.25
N ILE A 195 18.16 -14.40 6.51
CA ILE A 195 18.60 -13.57 7.63
C ILE A 195 20.06 -13.18 7.46
N ALA A 196 20.95 -14.13 7.15
CA ALA A 196 22.38 -13.84 6.93
C ALA A 196 22.62 -12.80 5.81
N VAL A 197 21.78 -12.78 4.77
CA VAL A 197 21.84 -11.77 3.71
C VAL A 197 21.35 -10.40 4.22
N ALA A 198 20.25 -10.37 4.98
CA ALA A 198 19.64 -9.14 5.49
C ALA A 198 20.47 -8.46 6.60
N THR A 199 21.19 -9.24 7.41
CA THR A 199 21.94 -8.77 8.58
C THR A 199 23.42 -8.54 8.29
N ARG A 200 23.83 -8.59 7.02
CA ARG A 200 25.23 -8.39 6.62
C ARG A 200 25.65 -6.92 6.80
N LEU A 201 26.66 -6.68 7.64
CA LEU A 201 27.14 -5.34 8.03
C LEU A 201 28.63 -5.08 7.75
N ASP A 202 29.27 -5.93 6.94
CA ASP A 202 30.68 -5.80 6.58
C ASP A 202 31.01 -4.46 5.88
N GLU A 203 32.30 -4.16 5.72
CA GLU A 203 32.79 -2.91 5.14
C GLU A 203 32.32 -2.65 3.71
N THR A 204 31.99 -3.70 2.95
CA THR A 204 31.54 -3.59 1.56
C THR A 204 30.09 -3.07 1.45
N ILE A 205 29.34 -3.16 2.53
CA ILE A 205 27.93 -2.73 2.58
C ILE A 205 27.82 -1.22 2.72
N LYS A 206 27.08 -0.62 1.79
CA LYS A 206 26.70 0.79 1.73
C LYS A 206 25.37 1.04 2.44
N ASP A 207 25.09 2.31 2.70
CA ASP A 207 23.82 2.80 3.26
C ASP A 207 23.49 2.30 4.69
N LYS A 208 24.53 2.04 5.49
CA LYS A 208 24.47 1.68 6.92
C LYS A 208 24.10 2.88 7.81
N ASN A 209 23.01 3.56 7.49
CA ASN A 209 22.45 4.64 8.31
C ASN A 209 21.39 4.11 9.28
N VAL A 210 21.06 4.91 10.29
CA VAL A 210 20.07 4.58 11.34
C VAL A 210 18.77 4.05 10.73
N LYS A 211 18.23 4.75 9.72
CA LYS A 211 16.95 4.38 9.08
C LYS A 211 16.99 2.98 8.46
N THR A 212 18.07 2.65 7.74
CA THR A 212 18.20 1.33 7.12
C THR A 212 18.38 0.23 8.17
N LEU A 213 19.23 0.45 9.17
CA LEU A 213 19.49 -0.54 10.22
C LEU A 213 18.22 -0.82 11.04
N VAL A 214 17.47 0.23 11.40
CA VAL A 214 16.17 0.09 12.10
C VAL A 214 15.19 -0.72 11.25
N LYS A 215 15.11 -0.48 9.94
CA LYS A 215 14.26 -1.29 9.04
C LYS A 215 14.61 -2.78 9.02
N VAL A 216 15.91 -3.13 9.14
CA VAL A 216 16.32 -4.52 9.25
C VAL A 216 15.89 -5.09 10.60
N SER A 217 16.07 -4.35 11.70
CA SER A 217 15.59 -4.74 13.03
C SER A 217 14.08 -4.94 13.06
N GLU A 218 13.30 -4.03 12.49
CA GLU A 218 11.85 -4.15 12.35
C GLU A 218 11.47 -5.41 11.58
N ALA A 219 12.16 -5.71 10.48
CA ALA A 219 11.92 -6.92 9.69
C ALA A 219 12.20 -8.23 10.43
N LEU A 220 13.15 -8.23 11.38
CA LEU A 220 13.43 -9.39 12.22
C LEU A 220 12.35 -9.60 13.29
N LEU A 221 11.58 -8.55 13.62
CA LEU A 221 10.52 -8.57 14.64
C LEU A 221 9.10 -8.68 14.06
N ASP A 222 8.84 -8.13 12.87
CA ASP A 222 7.51 -8.03 12.25
C ASP A 222 7.01 -9.35 11.61
N GLY A 223 7.80 -10.41 11.70
CA GLY A 223 7.50 -11.72 11.12
C GLY A 223 7.89 -11.86 9.64
N SER A 224 8.53 -10.86 9.03
CA SER A 224 9.03 -10.92 7.64
C SER A 224 9.98 -12.10 7.41
N PHE A 225 10.66 -12.57 8.47
CA PHE A 225 11.53 -13.74 8.45
C PHE A 225 11.05 -14.88 9.34
N GLY A 226 9.82 -14.85 9.86
CA GLY A 226 9.38 -15.77 10.91
C GLY A 226 9.96 -15.44 12.29
N ILE A 227 10.12 -16.45 13.16
CA ILE A 227 10.63 -16.26 14.52
C ILE A 227 12.16 -16.14 14.47
N CYS A 228 12.69 -14.96 14.84
CA CYS A 228 14.11 -14.62 14.67
C CYS A 228 14.73 -13.95 15.92
N ASN A 229 14.24 -14.28 17.13
CA ASN A 229 14.62 -13.56 18.35
C ASN A 229 16.13 -13.57 18.64
N SER A 230 16.82 -14.70 18.41
CA SER A 230 18.26 -14.78 18.62
C SER A 230 19.03 -13.95 17.60
N GLN A 231 18.68 -14.06 16.31
CA GLN A 231 19.32 -13.29 15.24
C GLN A 231 19.04 -11.80 15.36
N TYR A 232 17.87 -11.42 15.89
CA TYR A 232 17.56 -10.04 16.25
C TYR A 232 18.52 -9.51 17.32
N GLU A 233 18.76 -10.24 18.41
CA GLU A 233 19.67 -9.79 19.47
C GLU A 233 21.12 -9.68 18.96
N GLU A 234 21.59 -10.65 18.18
CA GLU A 234 22.90 -10.59 17.51
C GLU A 234 23.03 -9.35 16.63
N TYR A 235 22.02 -9.11 15.79
CA TYR A 235 22.00 -7.95 14.91
C TYR A 235 21.93 -6.63 15.68
N ARG A 236 21.13 -6.56 16.75
CA ARG A 236 21.01 -5.40 17.63
C ARG A 236 22.35 -5.07 18.28
N MET A 237 23.07 -6.07 18.80
CA MET A 237 24.41 -5.88 19.37
C MET A 237 25.39 -5.35 18.31
N ALA A 238 25.40 -5.94 17.11
CA ALA A 238 26.23 -5.45 16.01
C ALA A 238 25.91 -3.99 15.62
N CYS A 239 24.62 -3.62 15.58
CA CYS A 239 24.19 -2.25 15.32
C CYS A 239 24.57 -1.29 16.46
N HIS A 240 24.51 -1.72 17.71
CA HIS A 240 24.97 -0.92 18.85
C HIS A 240 26.47 -0.63 18.77
N HIS A 241 27.30 -1.60 18.36
CA HIS A 241 28.72 -1.36 18.13
C HIS A 241 28.98 -0.34 17.02
N LEU A 242 28.17 -0.35 15.95
CA LEU A 242 28.28 0.62 14.86
C LEU A 242 27.77 2.01 15.25
N LEU A 243 26.68 2.09 16.02
CA LEU A 243 25.99 3.33 16.37
C LEU A 243 25.63 3.35 17.87
N PRO A 244 26.62 3.56 18.78
CA PRO A 244 26.44 3.39 20.23
C PRO A 244 25.35 4.26 20.86
N PHE A 245 25.06 5.41 20.27
CA PHE A 245 24.11 6.39 20.80
C PHE A 245 22.68 6.25 20.26
N THR A 246 22.42 5.27 19.39
CA THR A 246 21.07 5.08 18.82
C THR A 246 20.20 4.31 19.81
N SER A 247 19.14 4.96 20.30
CA SER A 247 18.20 4.38 21.28
C SER A 247 17.58 3.06 20.83
N ALA A 248 17.33 2.89 19.53
CA ALA A 248 16.77 1.66 18.95
C ALA A 248 17.66 0.42 19.12
N PHE A 249 18.97 0.59 19.39
CA PHE A 249 19.91 -0.52 19.54
C PHE A 249 20.47 -0.66 20.95
N LEU A 250 20.05 0.19 21.89
CA LEU A 250 20.49 0.07 23.28
C LEU A 250 20.11 -1.31 23.85
N PRO A 251 20.96 -1.91 24.69
CA PRO A 251 20.55 -3.06 25.48
C PRO A 251 19.27 -2.73 26.24
N ALA A 252 18.35 -3.70 26.34
CA ALA A 252 17.30 -3.60 27.33
C ALA A 252 17.98 -3.30 28.67
N VAL A 253 17.59 -2.18 29.31
CA VAL A 253 18.09 -1.84 30.63
C VAL A 253 17.61 -2.95 31.55
N ASN A 254 18.46 -3.94 31.80
CA ASN A 254 18.25 -4.85 32.91
C ASN A 254 18.17 -3.95 34.14
N GLU A 255 17.07 -4.04 34.89
CA GLU A 255 16.92 -3.49 36.23
C GLU A 255 18.00 -4.08 37.15
N VAL A 256 19.22 -3.58 37.01
CA VAL A 256 20.33 -3.86 37.90
C VAL A 256 20.92 -2.51 38.18
N HIS A 257 20.28 -1.76 39.07
CA HIS A 257 20.92 -1.03 40.17
C HIS A 257 19.93 -1.00 41.33
N SER A 258 20.09 -1.95 42.26
CA SER A 258 19.58 -1.83 43.62
C SER A 258 20.09 -0.53 44.25
N HIS A 259 19.20 0.13 44.99
CA HIS A 259 19.45 1.14 46.05
C HIS A 259 20.74 1.97 45.99
N SER A 260 20.57 3.28 45.71
CA SER A 260 21.03 4.42 46.53
C SER A 260 21.47 5.60 45.66
N ALA A 261 20.55 6.53 45.45
CA ALA A 261 20.88 7.94 45.26
C ALA A 261 19.64 8.76 45.61
N ALA A 262 19.41 8.90 46.92
CA ALA A 262 18.67 10.04 47.42
C ALA A 262 19.48 11.29 47.06
N LEU A 263 19.09 11.96 45.97
CA LEU A 263 19.49 13.34 45.70
C LEU A 263 18.21 14.14 45.64
N ASN A 264 17.84 14.62 46.84
CA ASN A 264 16.97 15.77 47.01
C ASN A 264 17.52 16.91 46.15
N HIS A 265 16.79 17.25 45.09
CA HIS A 265 16.79 18.60 44.57
C HIS A 265 15.35 19.06 44.45
N THR A 266 14.87 19.63 45.56
CA THR A 266 13.78 20.59 45.57
C THR A 266 14.19 21.78 44.70
N SER A 267 13.45 21.99 43.60
CA SER A 267 13.40 23.27 42.92
C SER A 267 12.00 23.44 42.35
N ASN A 268 11.23 24.28 43.06
CA ASN A 268 10.00 24.95 42.67
C ASN A 268 9.89 25.22 41.17
N TYR A 269 8.74 24.88 40.59
CA TYR A 269 8.04 25.69 39.61
C TYR A 269 6.53 25.32 39.64
N ASP A 270 5.86 25.70 40.72
CA ASP A 270 4.40 25.87 40.69
C ASP A 270 4.10 27.30 40.25
N VAL A 271 3.72 27.44 38.98
CA VAL A 271 3.17 28.67 38.41
C VAL A 271 1.66 28.46 38.31
N LEU A 272 0.95 29.19 39.17
CA LEU A 272 -0.35 29.84 38.95
C LEU A 272 -1.52 28.98 38.42
N ALA A 273 -2.49 28.71 39.30
CA ALA A 273 -3.91 29.00 39.06
C ALA A 273 -4.78 28.55 40.25
N ASN A 274 -5.21 29.49 41.10
CA ASN A 274 -6.62 29.91 41.18
C ASN A 274 -6.89 30.71 42.46
N GLU A 275 -7.22 31.97 42.24
CA GLU A 275 -8.00 32.81 43.14
C GLU A 275 -9.47 32.40 43.04
N MET A 276 -10.07 31.97 44.16
CA MET A 276 -11.34 32.44 44.75
C MET A 276 -11.67 31.63 45.99
#